data_AF-A0A9W8I1A9-F1
#
_entry.id   AF-A0A9W8I1A9-F1
#
_cell.length_a   1.000
_cell.length_b   1.000
_cell.length_c   1.000
_cell.angle_alpha   90.00
_cell.angle_beta   90.00
_cell.angle_gamma   90.00
#
_symmetry.space_group_name_H-M   'P 1'
#
loop_
_entity.id
_entity.type
_entity.pdbx_description
1 polymer ?
#
loop_
_entity_poly.entity_id
_entity_poly.type
_entity_poly.pdbx_seq_one_letter_code
_entity_poly.pdbx_strand_id
1 'polypeptide(L)'
;MLAQQPSSRIGWVQLTVAAGALAAAATAIWLTSQYLRADHERTQLARSAKKKYRELLSDLSECKGVLNYIDSVSMPRAQSIVSDYGADAGKPEASRRELAGIGEEVLRLMEKIDGVAPALVIDAAGLEPWTEQDKKLKEDAVREGLGQALELAGDIRAIRKGLIRRAERRARKIDSLKRELEHVIAE
;
A
#
# COMPACT_ATOMS: atom_id res chain seq x y z
N MET A 1 81.70 31.94 -13.08
CA MET A 1 80.44 32.22 -13.82
C MET A 1 79.41 31.21 -13.36
N LEU A 2 78.53 31.59 -12.42
CA LEU A 2 77.44 30.73 -11.95
C LEU A 2 76.23 30.94 -12.86
N ALA A 3 75.88 29.90 -13.61
CA ALA A 3 74.69 29.87 -14.44
C ALA A 3 73.45 29.90 -13.54
N GLN A 4 72.74 31.03 -13.52
CA GLN A 4 71.42 31.13 -12.92
C GLN A 4 70.44 30.29 -13.76
N GLN A 5 69.97 29.18 -13.18
CA GLN A 5 68.81 28.44 -13.68
C GLN A 5 67.55 29.33 -13.65
N PRO A 6 66.64 29.23 -14.64
CA PRO A 6 65.43 30.04 -14.66
C PRO A 6 64.40 29.48 -13.68
N SER A 7 64.30 30.11 -12.51
CA SER A 7 63.33 29.84 -11.44
C SER A 7 61.87 30.04 -11.86
N SER A 8 61.61 30.67 -13.01
CA SER A 8 60.26 30.97 -13.48
C SER A 8 59.47 29.73 -13.93
N ARG A 9 60.10 28.73 -14.56
CA ARG A 9 59.38 27.53 -15.04
C ARG A 9 58.83 26.65 -13.91
N ILE A 10 59.52 26.60 -12.77
CA ILE A 10 59.10 25.78 -11.61
C ILE A 10 57.87 26.39 -10.92
N GLY A 11 57.82 27.72 -10.83
CA GLY A 11 56.67 28.44 -10.26
C GLY A 11 55.37 28.25 -11.05
N TRP A 12 55.43 28.24 -12.39
CA TRP A 12 54.26 28.03 -13.25
C TRP A 12 53.74 26.58 -13.23
N VAL A 13 54.62 25.59 -13.01
CA VAL A 13 54.21 24.19 -12.84
C VAL A 13 53.55 23.99 -11.47
N GLN A 14 54.06 24.61 -10.40
CA GLN A 14 53.43 24.54 -9.07
C GLN A 14 52.10 25.29 -9.01
N LEU A 15 52.07 26.55 -9.47
CA LEU A 15 51.06 27.08 -10.40
C LEU A 15 49.78 26.27 -10.69
N THR A 16 49.95 25.51 -11.76
CA THR A 16 48.95 24.74 -12.48
C THR A 16 48.57 23.46 -11.73
N VAL A 17 49.51 22.83 -11.02
CA VAL A 17 49.23 21.67 -10.16
C VAL A 17 48.35 22.07 -8.98
N ALA A 18 48.61 23.21 -8.35
CA ALA A 18 47.78 23.73 -7.25
C ALA A 18 46.37 24.12 -7.73
N ALA A 19 46.26 24.76 -8.90
CA ALA A 19 44.97 25.06 -9.52
C ALA A 19 44.18 23.80 -9.90
N GLY A 20 44.86 22.78 -10.45
CA GLY A 20 44.27 21.48 -10.77
C GLY A 20 43.77 20.73 -9.53
N ALA A 21 44.53 20.76 -8.43
CA ALA A 21 44.14 20.15 -7.16
C ALA A 21 42.91 20.85 -6.54
N LEU A 22 42.83 22.18 -6.60
CA LEU A 22 41.66 22.93 -6.14
C LEU A 22 40.41 22.66 -6.99
N ALA A 23 40.55 22.55 -8.31
CA ALA A 23 39.45 22.18 -9.20
C ALA A 23 38.95 20.74 -8.93
N ALA A 24 39.87 19.80 -8.68
CA ALA A 24 39.53 18.42 -8.30
C ALA A 24 38.84 18.35 -6.94
N ALA A 25 39.29 19.13 -5.95
CA ALA A 25 38.65 19.20 -4.64
C ALA A 25 37.24 19.82 -4.73
N ALA A 26 37.07 20.91 -5.49
CA ALA A 26 35.78 21.56 -5.68
C ALA A 26 34.77 20.64 -6.40
N THR A 27 35.21 19.90 -7.42
CA THR A 27 34.37 18.91 -8.10
C THR A 27 34.01 17.72 -7.20
N ALA A 28 34.93 17.24 -6.37
CA ALA A 28 34.64 16.20 -5.38
C ALA A 28 33.63 16.67 -4.31
N ILE A 29 33.75 17.91 -3.82
CA ILE A 29 32.80 18.50 -2.87
C ILE A 29 31.42 18.68 -3.52
N TRP A 30 31.37 19.13 -4.77
CA TRP A 30 30.12 19.27 -5.50
C TRP A 30 29.43 17.92 -5.73
N LEU A 31 30.17 16.89 -6.16
CA LEU A 31 29.64 15.53 -6.36
C LEU A 31 29.14 14.92 -5.06
N THR A 32 29.88 15.06 -3.95
CA THR A 32 29.44 14.56 -2.64
C THR A 32 28.21 15.33 -2.12
N SER A 33 28.13 16.64 -2.36
CA SER A 33 26.93 17.43 -2.02
C SER A 33 25.70 16.99 -2.82
N GLN A 34 25.85 16.75 -4.13
CA GLN A 34 24.77 16.22 -4.97
C GLN A 34 24.34 14.83 -4.52
N TYR A 35 25.29 13.95 -4.20
CA TYR A 35 25.01 12.62 -3.69
C TYR A 35 24.23 12.67 -2.36
N LEU A 36 24.63 13.54 -1.42
CA LEU A 36 23.95 13.71 -0.14
C LEU A 36 22.53 14.26 -0.29
N ARG A 37 22.28 15.17 -1.25
CA ARG A 37 20.93 15.64 -1.57
C ARG A 37 20.05 14.53 -2.11
N ALA A 38 20.56 13.76 -3.08
CA ALA A 38 19.85 12.63 -3.67
C ALA A 38 19.53 11.54 -2.62
N ASP A 39 20.47 11.27 -1.70
CA ASP A 39 20.26 10.32 -0.60
C ASP A 39 19.22 10.80 0.42
N HIS A 40 19.22 12.11 0.70
CA HIS A 40 18.21 12.72 1.56
C HIS A 40 16.81 12.62 0.95
N GLU A 41 16.66 12.93 -0.34
CA GLU A 41 15.40 12.82 -1.07
C GLU A 41 14.88 11.37 -1.08
N ARG A 42 15.74 10.39 -1.39
CA ARG A 42 15.39 8.95 -1.32
C ARG A 42 14.91 8.55 0.06
N THR A 43 15.58 9.03 1.11
CA THR A 43 15.19 8.74 2.49
C THR A 43 13.83 9.34 2.83
N GLN A 44 13.52 10.55 2.35
CA GLN A 44 12.20 11.16 2.55
C GLN A 44 11.10 10.38 1.84
N LEU A 45 11.33 9.99 0.57
CA LEU A 45 10.39 9.18 -0.21
C LEU A 45 10.14 7.81 0.42
N ALA A 46 11.19 7.13 0.88
CA ALA A 46 11.06 5.86 1.59
C ALA A 46 10.27 5.99 2.91
N ARG A 47 10.44 7.11 3.64
CA ARG A 47 9.65 7.40 4.85
C ARG A 47 8.18 7.69 4.52
N SER A 48 7.94 8.44 3.45
CA SER A 48 6.58 8.74 2.95
C SER A 48 5.84 7.46 2.56
N ALA A 49 6.47 6.58 1.79
CA ALA A 49 5.91 5.27 1.42
C ALA A 49 5.63 4.40 2.66
N LYS A 50 6.54 4.36 3.64
CA LYS A 50 6.32 3.65 4.91
C LYS A 50 5.15 4.23 5.72
N LYS A 51 5.01 5.55 5.74
CA LYS A 51 3.89 6.22 6.38
C LYS A 51 2.58 5.82 5.71
N LYS A 52 2.51 5.92 4.38
CA LYS A 52 1.31 5.54 3.62
C LYS A 52 0.96 4.06 3.77
N TYR A 53 1.97 3.19 3.76
CA TYR A 53 1.79 1.76 4.05
C TYR A 53 1.12 1.52 5.41
N ARG A 54 1.58 2.21 6.47
CA ARG A 54 0.99 2.06 7.81
C ARG A 54 -0.46 2.55 7.88
N GLU A 55 -0.78 3.65 7.20
CA GLU A 55 -2.15 4.16 7.09
C GLU A 55 -3.06 3.10 6.45
N LEU A 56 -2.69 2.59 5.27
CA LEU A 56 -3.49 1.58 4.57
C LEU A 56 -3.56 0.25 5.33
N LEU A 57 -2.50 -0.13 6.04
CA LEU A 57 -2.50 -1.31 6.89
C LEU A 57 -3.47 -1.15 8.07
N SER A 58 -3.54 0.06 8.64
CA SER A 58 -4.52 0.39 9.68
C SER A 58 -5.95 0.28 9.15
N ASP A 59 -6.22 0.80 7.96
CA ASP A 59 -7.54 0.69 7.31
C ASP A 59 -7.92 -0.77 7.07
N LEU A 60 -6.99 -1.60 6.58
CA LEU A 60 -7.21 -3.04 6.39
C LEU A 60 -7.38 -3.78 7.73
N SER A 61 -6.69 -3.35 8.78
CA SER A 61 -6.87 -3.89 10.14
C SER A 61 -8.25 -3.57 10.68
N GLU A 62 -8.76 -2.36 10.44
CA GLU A 62 -10.13 -1.99 10.79
C GLU A 62 -11.14 -2.85 10.02
N CYS A 63 -10.95 -3.03 8.70
CA CYS A 63 -11.77 -3.92 7.88
C CYS A 63 -11.75 -5.37 8.40
N LYS A 64 -10.60 -5.86 8.85
CA LYS A 64 -10.48 -7.17 9.50
C LYS A 64 -11.28 -7.23 10.80
N GLY A 65 -11.28 -6.16 11.60
CA GLY A 65 -12.09 -6.05 12.81
C GLY A 65 -13.58 -6.16 12.51
N VAL A 66 -14.07 -5.40 11.53
CA VAL A 66 -15.47 -5.45 11.08
C VAL A 66 -15.83 -6.84 10.56
N LEU A 67 -14.96 -7.47 9.75
CA LEU A 67 -15.19 -8.82 9.27
C LEU A 67 -15.29 -9.85 10.41
N ASN A 68 -14.46 -9.71 11.43
CA ASN A 68 -14.52 -10.58 12.61
C ASN A 68 -15.82 -10.38 13.39
N TYR A 69 -16.32 -9.15 13.49
CA TYR A 69 -17.63 -8.86 14.08
C TYR A 69 -18.76 -9.50 13.28
N ILE A 70 -18.72 -9.39 11.95
CA ILE A 70 -19.69 -10.06 11.06
C ILE A 70 -19.65 -11.57 11.28
N ASP A 71 -18.45 -12.16 11.39
CA ASP A 71 -18.28 -13.60 11.61
C ASP A 71 -18.84 -14.06 12.96
N SER A 72 -18.72 -13.25 14.02
CA SER A 72 -19.11 -13.63 15.38
C SER A 72 -20.52 -13.20 15.80
N VAL A 73 -21.08 -12.16 15.18
CA VAL A 73 -22.37 -11.57 15.58
C VAL A 73 -23.36 -11.59 14.42
N SER A 74 -23.08 -10.89 13.32
CA SER A 74 -24.06 -10.71 12.25
C SER A 74 -24.39 -12.04 11.53
N MET A 75 -23.40 -12.91 11.29
CA MET A 75 -23.61 -14.20 10.61
C MET A 75 -24.43 -15.20 11.44
N PRO A 76 -24.13 -15.43 12.74
CA PRO A 76 -25.00 -16.23 13.60
C PRO A 76 -26.41 -15.66 13.70
N ARG A 77 -26.55 -14.33 13.79
CA ARG A 77 -27.86 -13.68 13.80
C ARG A 77 -28.63 -13.93 12.50
N ALA A 78 -27.98 -13.78 11.36
CA ALA A 78 -28.57 -14.10 10.05
C ALA A 78 -29.07 -15.54 9.95
N GLN A 79 -28.37 -16.50 10.56
CA GLN A 79 -28.79 -17.90 10.61
C GLN A 79 -29.99 -18.10 11.55
N SER A 80 -29.98 -17.46 12.72
CA SER A 80 -31.11 -17.48 13.67
C SER A 80 -32.38 -16.94 13.02
N ILE A 81 -32.31 -15.85 12.24
CA ILE A 81 -33.49 -15.30 11.55
C ILE A 81 -34.19 -16.35 10.69
N VAL A 82 -33.45 -17.17 9.95
CA VAL A 82 -34.03 -18.23 9.10
C VAL A 82 -34.54 -19.39 9.95
N SER A 83 -33.78 -19.83 10.94
CA SER A 83 -34.13 -20.96 11.81
C SER A 83 -35.35 -20.68 12.68
N ASP A 84 -35.38 -19.51 13.32
CA ASP A 84 -36.42 -19.10 14.28
C ASP A 84 -37.72 -18.76 13.55
N TYR A 85 -37.64 -18.28 12.30
CA TYR A 85 -38.84 -18.03 11.49
C TYR A 85 -39.65 -19.30 11.23
N GLY A 86 -38.97 -20.43 10.98
CA GLY A 86 -39.62 -21.73 10.84
C GLY A 86 -40.29 -22.24 12.14
N ALA A 87 -39.93 -21.68 13.30
CA ALA A 87 -40.49 -22.06 14.60
C ALA A 87 -41.65 -21.15 15.05
N ASP A 88 -41.53 -19.83 14.86
CA ASP A 88 -42.42 -18.83 15.46
C ASP A 88 -43.27 -18.02 14.44
N ALA A 89 -43.11 -18.24 13.13
CA ALA A 89 -43.93 -17.69 12.02
C ALA A 89 -44.31 -16.19 12.14
N GLY A 90 -43.42 -15.36 12.68
CA GLY A 90 -43.71 -13.96 12.99
C GLY A 90 -43.02 -12.96 12.06
N LYS A 91 -43.82 -12.12 11.37
CA LYS A 91 -43.42 -10.91 10.61
C LYS A 91 -42.30 -11.12 9.55
N PRO A 92 -42.62 -11.71 8.39
CA PRO A 92 -41.65 -11.98 7.32
C PRO A 92 -40.90 -10.73 6.82
N GLU A 93 -41.56 -9.57 6.77
CA GLU A 93 -40.93 -8.33 6.33
C GLU A 93 -39.83 -7.83 7.28
N ALA A 94 -39.97 -8.07 8.58
CA ALA A 94 -38.96 -7.69 9.57
C ALA A 94 -37.70 -8.54 9.38
N SER A 95 -37.88 -9.87 9.25
CA SER A 95 -36.80 -10.82 8.98
C SER A 95 -36.07 -10.52 7.67
N ARG A 96 -36.82 -10.22 6.59
CA ARG A 96 -36.24 -9.80 5.31
C ARG A 96 -35.39 -8.54 5.46
N ARG A 97 -35.91 -7.52 6.16
CA ARG A 97 -35.21 -6.24 6.35
C ARG A 97 -33.93 -6.43 7.17
N GLU A 98 -33.99 -7.20 8.24
CA GLU A 98 -32.82 -7.47 9.10
C GLU A 98 -31.74 -8.24 8.32
N LEU A 99 -32.14 -9.30 7.59
CA LEU A 99 -31.20 -10.08 6.77
C LEU A 99 -30.62 -9.26 5.59
N ALA A 100 -31.41 -8.35 5.01
CA ALA A 100 -30.93 -7.39 4.03
C ALA A 100 -29.93 -6.40 4.63
N GLY A 101 -30.17 -5.91 5.85
CA GLY A 101 -29.25 -5.05 6.58
C GLY A 101 -27.90 -5.71 6.84
N ILE A 102 -27.89 -6.98 7.24
CA ILE A 102 -26.65 -7.75 7.39
C ILE A 102 -25.94 -7.94 6.04
N GLY A 103 -26.69 -8.12 4.96
CA GLY A 103 -26.14 -8.14 3.59
C GLY A 103 -25.45 -6.83 3.21
N GLU A 104 -26.10 -5.71 3.51
CA GLU A 104 -25.58 -4.37 3.27
C GLU A 104 -24.29 -4.09 4.09
N GLU A 105 -24.21 -4.55 5.34
CA GLU A 105 -22.98 -4.47 6.13
C GLU A 105 -21.79 -5.15 5.44
N VAL A 106 -22.02 -6.34 4.87
CA VAL A 106 -20.99 -7.06 4.11
C VAL A 106 -20.60 -6.32 2.84
N LEU A 107 -21.57 -5.77 2.10
CA LEU A 107 -21.30 -5.01 0.88
C LEU A 107 -20.48 -3.74 1.15
N ARG A 108 -20.86 -2.96 2.18
CA ARG A 108 -20.08 -1.79 2.60
C ARG A 108 -18.66 -2.13 3.02
N LEU A 109 -18.49 -3.27 3.70
CA LEU A 109 -17.16 -3.77 4.03
C LEU A 109 -16.35 -4.08 2.76
N MET A 110 -16.97 -4.72 1.76
CA MET A 110 -16.30 -5.01 0.48
C MET A 110 -15.87 -3.71 -0.23
N GLU A 111 -16.76 -2.71 -0.31
CA GLU A 111 -16.44 -1.39 -0.88
C GLU A 111 -15.28 -0.71 -0.15
N LYS A 112 -15.29 -0.77 1.19
CA LYS A 112 -14.19 -0.22 2.00
C LYS A 112 -12.87 -0.93 1.74
N ILE A 113 -12.89 -2.26 1.61
CA ILE A 113 -11.70 -3.06 1.28
C ILE A 113 -11.17 -2.71 -0.12
N ASP A 114 -12.05 -2.58 -1.11
CA ASP A 114 -11.66 -2.24 -2.48
C ASP A 114 -11.14 -0.80 -2.62
N GLY A 115 -11.64 0.12 -1.79
CA GLY A 115 -11.13 1.49 -1.66
C GLY A 115 -9.67 1.57 -1.17
N VAL A 116 -9.14 0.52 -0.54
CA VAL A 116 -7.71 0.45 -0.18
C VAL A 116 -6.87 0.19 -1.44
N ALA A 117 -6.20 1.24 -1.91
CA ALA A 117 -5.37 1.22 -3.10
C ALA A 117 -3.87 1.05 -2.76
N PRO A 118 -3.25 -0.12 -3.03
CA PRO A 118 -1.81 -0.33 -2.86
C PRO A 118 -0.97 0.64 -3.70
N ALA A 119 -1.52 1.13 -4.82
CA ALA A 119 -0.89 2.11 -5.70
C ALA A 119 -0.45 3.38 -4.95
N LEU A 120 -1.18 3.77 -3.89
CA LEU A 120 -0.84 4.96 -3.10
C LEU A 120 0.50 4.81 -2.35
N VAL A 121 0.94 3.59 -2.05
CA VAL A 121 2.27 3.35 -1.43
C VAL A 121 3.40 3.63 -2.42
N ILE A 122 3.17 3.31 -3.70
CA ILE A 122 4.13 3.52 -4.79
C ILE A 122 4.18 5.01 -5.15
N ASP A 123 3.02 5.64 -5.27
CA ASP A 123 2.91 7.09 -5.48
C ASP A 123 3.59 7.89 -4.35
N ALA A 124 3.42 7.46 -3.10
CA ALA A 124 4.10 8.05 -1.96
C ALA A 124 5.64 7.87 -1.97
N ALA A 125 6.15 6.88 -2.71
CA ALA A 125 7.58 6.71 -2.98
C ALA A 125 8.08 7.59 -4.15
N GLY A 126 7.23 8.41 -4.76
CA GLY A 126 7.58 9.24 -5.92
C GLY A 126 7.72 8.44 -7.22
N LEU A 127 7.20 7.21 -7.24
CA LEU A 127 7.19 6.35 -8.41
C LEU A 127 5.83 6.49 -9.12
N GLU A 128 5.81 6.51 -10.45
CA GLU A 128 4.56 6.59 -11.19
C GLU A 128 3.61 5.40 -10.86
N PRO A 129 2.28 5.62 -10.78
CA PRO A 129 1.32 4.56 -10.52
C PRO A 129 1.37 3.46 -11.58
N TRP A 130 1.71 2.22 -11.19
CA TRP A 130 2.03 1.15 -12.14
C TRP A 130 0.82 0.44 -12.78
N THR A 131 1.03 -0.16 -13.96
CA THR A 131 0.34 -1.40 -14.42
C THR A 131 1.30 -2.62 -14.33
N GLU A 132 0.80 -3.82 -13.99
CA GLU A 132 1.58 -4.99 -13.50
C GLU A 132 2.70 -5.51 -14.45
N GLN A 133 2.87 -4.94 -15.65
CA GLN A 133 3.74 -5.45 -16.71
C GLN A 133 5.12 -4.79 -16.79
N ASP A 134 5.38 -3.71 -16.05
CA ASP A 134 6.64 -2.99 -16.18
C ASP A 134 7.79 -3.59 -15.36
N LYS A 135 8.37 -4.67 -15.90
CA LYS A 135 9.64 -5.25 -15.45
C LYS A 135 10.74 -4.19 -15.33
N LYS A 136 10.74 -3.22 -16.24
CA LYS A 136 11.71 -2.10 -16.32
C LYS A 136 11.60 -1.15 -15.12
N LEU A 137 10.39 -0.81 -14.68
CA LEU A 137 10.16 0.04 -13.49
C LEU A 137 10.56 -0.66 -12.19
N LYS A 138 10.40 -1.99 -12.09
CA LYS A 138 10.88 -2.77 -10.93
C LYS A 138 12.41 -2.73 -10.85
N GLU A 139 13.09 -2.86 -11.99
CA GLU A 139 14.54 -2.74 -12.08
C GLU A 139 15.01 -1.31 -11.78
N ASP A 140 14.31 -0.29 -12.27
CA ASP A 140 14.60 1.12 -12.00
C ASP A 140 14.39 1.48 -10.52
N ALA A 141 13.29 1.04 -9.91
CA ALA A 141 13.02 1.23 -8.48
C ALA A 141 14.06 0.50 -7.58
N VAL A 142 14.54 -0.67 -7.98
CA VAL A 142 15.64 -1.36 -7.29
C VAL A 142 16.95 -0.58 -7.46
N ARG A 143 17.24 -0.07 -8.66
CA ARG A 143 18.42 0.77 -8.95
C ARG A 143 18.39 2.09 -8.16
N GLU A 144 17.21 2.62 -7.89
CA GLU A 144 17.01 3.84 -7.11
C GLU A 144 16.90 3.60 -5.58
N GLY A 145 16.95 2.33 -5.13
CA GLY A 145 16.87 1.98 -3.71
C GLY A 145 15.45 2.02 -3.11
N LEU A 146 14.42 2.10 -3.96
CA LEU A 146 13.00 2.19 -3.57
C LEU A 146 12.24 0.85 -3.72
N GLY A 147 12.95 -0.26 -3.99
CA GLY A 147 12.35 -1.59 -4.13
C GLY A 147 11.49 -2.04 -2.94
N GLN A 148 11.79 -1.56 -1.73
CA GLN A 148 11.00 -1.84 -0.53
C GLN A 148 9.54 -1.32 -0.65
N ALA A 149 9.29 -0.20 -1.35
CA ALA A 149 7.92 0.30 -1.53
C ALA A 149 7.05 -0.66 -2.35
N LEU A 150 7.64 -1.39 -3.28
CA LEU A 150 6.94 -2.40 -4.09
C LEU A 150 6.55 -3.61 -3.25
N GLU A 151 7.43 -4.04 -2.34
CA GLU A 151 7.14 -5.12 -1.38
C GLU A 151 5.99 -4.73 -0.44
N LEU A 152 6.02 -3.50 0.08
CA LEU A 152 4.96 -2.97 0.94
C LEU A 152 3.61 -2.90 0.21
N ALA A 153 3.59 -2.42 -1.03
CA ALA A 153 2.37 -2.42 -1.84
C ALA A 153 1.88 -3.84 -2.16
N GLY A 154 2.81 -4.78 -2.40
CA GLY A 154 2.52 -6.19 -2.58
C GLY A 154 1.85 -6.83 -1.37
N ASP A 155 2.32 -6.50 -0.17
CA ASP A 155 1.73 -6.97 1.09
C ASP A 155 0.29 -6.45 1.28
N ILE A 156 0.07 -5.15 1.11
CA ILE A 156 -1.29 -4.55 1.15
C ILE A 156 -2.22 -5.24 0.15
N ARG A 157 -1.74 -5.53 -1.07
CA ARG A 157 -2.51 -6.26 -2.09
C ARG A 157 -2.87 -7.68 -1.63
N ALA A 158 -1.93 -8.40 -1.02
CA ALA A 158 -2.17 -9.75 -0.53
C ALA A 158 -3.22 -9.76 0.60
N ILE A 159 -3.08 -8.86 1.58
CA ILE A 159 -4.02 -8.71 2.70
C ILE A 159 -5.42 -8.34 2.17
N ARG A 160 -5.51 -7.36 1.27
CA ARG A 160 -6.76 -6.93 0.63
C ARG A 160 -7.46 -8.09 -0.09
N LYS A 161 -6.73 -8.85 -0.91
CA LYS A 161 -7.24 -10.05 -1.60
C LYS A 161 -7.74 -11.12 -0.61
N GLY A 162 -7.06 -11.28 0.53
CA GLY A 162 -7.49 -12.20 1.59
C GLY A 162 -8.79 -11.75 2.27
N LEU A 163 -8.95 -10.46 2.51
CA LEU A 163 -10.14 -9.88 3.13
C LEU A 163 -11.35 -9.91 2.19
N ILE A 164 -11.19 -9.46 0.94
CA ILE A 164 -12.29 -9.40 -0.03
C ILE A 164 -12.87 -10.81 -0.28
N ARG A 165 -12.02 -11.83 -0.45
CA ARG A 165 -12.47 -13.22 -0.61
C ARG A 165 -13.28 -13.73 0.58
N ARG A 166 -12.95 -13.30 1.79
CA ARG A 166 -13.71 -13.67 2.99
C ARG A 166 -15.07 -12.97 3.01
N ALA A 167 -15.10 -11.67 2.73
CA ALA A 167 -16.34 -10.91 2.65
C ALA A 167 -17.26 -11.45 1.54
N GLU A 168 -16.75 -11.75 0.36
CA GLU A 168 -17.50 -12.41 -0.73
C GLU A 168 -18.12 -13.74 -0.30
N ARG A 169 -17.42 -14.56 0.50
CA ARG A 169 -17.99 -15.80 1.04
C ARG A 169 -19.17 -15.53 1.96
N ARG A 170 -19.16 -14.42 2.72
CA ARG A 170 -20.28 -14.03 3.58
C ARG A 170 -21.44 -13.48 2.77
N ALA A 171 -21.18 -12.64 1.77
CA ALA A 171 -22.20 -12.16 0.85
C ALA A 171 -22.95 -13.35 0.21
N ARG A 172 -22.22 -14.33 -0.33
CA ARG A 172 -22.83 -15.56 -0.90
C ARG A 172 -23.65 -16.34 0.13
N LYS A 173 -23.20 -16.44 1.38
CA LYS A 173 -23.97 -17.14 2.43
C LYS A 173 -25.23 -16.36 2.81
N ILE A 174 -25.17 -15.03 2.89
CA ILE A 174 -26.35 -14.19 3.14
C ILE A 174 -27.35 -14.33 2.01
N ASP A 175 -26.91 -14.35 0.75
CA ASP A 175 -27.80 -14.59 -0.39
C ASP A 175 -28.46 -15.97 -0.34
N SER A 176 -27.74 -17.00 0.12
CA SER A 176 -28.32 -18.32 0.40
C SER A 176 -29.39 -18.24 1.48
N LEU A 177 -29.09 -17.60 2.61
CA LEU A 177 -30.04 -17.45 3.72
C LEU A 177 -31.28 -16.65 3.32
N LYS A 178 -31.15 -15.64 2.43
CA LYS A 178 -32.30 -14.91 1.89
C LYS A 178 -33.22 -15.84 1.10
N ARG A 179 -32.66 -16.71 0.25
CA ARG A 179 -33.44 -17.70 -0.51
C ARG A 179 -34.08 -18.75 0.39
N GLU A 180 -33.33 -19.23 1.39
CA GLU A 180 -33.84 -20.17 2.39
C GLU A 180 -35.03 -19.55 3.17
N LEU A 181 -34.92 -18.29 3.58
CA LEU A 181 -36.01 -17.56 4.22
C LEU A 181 -37.25 -17.46 3.32
N GLU A 182 -37.09 -17.10 2.05
CA GLU A 182 -38.23 -17.03 1.12
C GLU A 182 -38.89 -18.40 0.90
N HIS A 183 -38.12 -19.49 0.95
CA HIS A 183 -38.68 -20.84 0.89
C HIS A 183 -39.55 -21.13 2.12
N VAL A 184 -39.02 -20.86 3.32
CA VAL A 184 -39.76 -21.11 4.59
C VAL A 184 -41.00 -20.21 4.70
N ILE A 185 -40.97 -18.99 4.14
CA ILE A 185 -42.15 -18.11 4.09
C ILE A 185 -43.24 -18.66 3.15
N ALA A 186 -42.85 -19.39 2.11
CA ALA A 186 -43.78 -19.90 1.11
C ALA A 186 -44.43 -21.24 1.50
N GLU A 187 -43.86 -21.97 2.47
CA GLU A 187 -44.39 -23.22 3.05
C GLU A 187 -45.44 -22.95 4.15
#